data_AF-A0A0C9SK43-F1
#
_entry.id   AF-A0A0C9SK43-F1
#
_cell.length_a   1.000
_cell.length_b   1.000
_cell.length_c   1.000
_cell.angle_alpha   90.00
_cell.angle_beta   90.00
_cell.angle_gamma   90.00
#
_symmetry.space_group_name_H-M   'P 1'
#
loop_
_entity.id
_entity.type
_entity.pdbx_description
1 polymer ?
#
loop_
_entity_poly.entity_id
_entity_poly.type
_entity_poly.pdbx_seq_one_letter_code
_entity_poly.pdbx_strand_id
1 'polypeptide(L)'
;MPKGRAHKLMPKYIGPYPVTESDPSTSTYTLELPEELVQRRIHPKFYISRLRPYVANDDTRFPGREANTFYDFGNDKNTKWQVSEISAHRWVGARVEFQVQWNLGDTTWESYTTCKELQKLD
;
A
#
# COMPACT_ATOMS: atom_id res chain seq x y z
N MET A 1 -7.84 5.72 -5.99
CA MET A 1 -6.93 4.57 -6.28
C MET A 1 -5.74 5.06 -7.06
N PRO A 2 -4.53 4.50 -6.85
CA PRO A 2 -3.37 4.79 -7.68
C PRO A 2 -3.68 4.53 -9.17
N LYS A 3 -3.20 5.41 -10.06
CA LYS A 3 -3.38 5.25 -11.51
C LYS A 3 -2.58 4.03 -12.00
N GLY A 4 -3.13 3.25 -12.93
CA GLY A 4 -2.45 2.10 -13.54
C GLY A 4 -2.63 0.75 -12.80
N ARG A 5 -3.35 0.71 -11.68
CA ARG A 5 -3.66 -0.55 -10.98
C ARG A 5 -4.91 -1.20 -11.58
N ALA A 6 -4.86 -2.51 -11.80
CA ALA A 6 -6.05 -3.27 -12.19
C ALA A 6 -7.10 -3.19 -11.08
N HIS A 7 -8.35 -2.89 -11.45
CA HIS A 7 -9.48 -2.80 -10.50
C HIS A 7 -10.03 -4.17 -10.08
N LYS A 8 -9.63 -5.25 -10.78
CA LYS A 8 -10.12 -6.60 -10.51
C LYS A 8 -9.53 -7.10 -9.19
N LEU A 9 -10.35 -7.78 -8.38
CA LEU A 9 -10.00 -8.32 -7.06
C LEU A 9 -9.66 -7.25 -5.99
N MET A 10 -9.81 -5.96 -6.30
CA MET A 10 -9.67 -4.90 -5.28
C MET A 10 -10.90 -4.87 -4.38
N PRO A 11 -10.75 -4.64 -3.06
CA PRO A 11 -11.91 -4.53 -2.19
C PRO A 11 -12.72 -3.27 -2.51
N LYS A 12 -14.04 -3.40 -2.36
CA LYS A 12 -15.02 -2.38 -2.78
C LYS A 12 -15.13 -1.20 -1.81
N TYR A 13 -14.80 -1.42 -0.54
CA TYR A 13 -14.89 -0.43 0.54
C TYR A 13 -13.52 -0.29 1.22
N ILE A 14 -13.11 0.94 1.46
CA ILE A 14 -11.80 1.26 2.03
C ILE A 14 -11.90 1.43 3.54
N GLY A 15 -11.06 0.68 4.26
CA GLY A 15 -10.84 0.81 5.71
C GLY A 15 -12.07 0.56 6.60
N PRO A 16 -11.85 0.26 7.88
CA PRO A 16 -12.69 0.76 8.93
C PRO A 16 -12.23 2.17 9.30
N TYR A 17 -13.15 3.14 9.29
CA TYR A 17 -12.91 4.47 9.85
C TYR A 17 -13.98 4.75 10.90
N PRO A 18 -13.60 5.27 12.08
CA PRO A 18 -14.56 5.58 13.11
C PRO A 18 -15.41 6.78 12.66
N VAL A 19 -16.68 6.75 13.06
CA VAL A 19 -17.62 7.85 12.83
C VAL A 19 -17.40 8.88 13.94
N THR A 20 -17.10 10.12 13.55
CA THR A 20 -16.91 11.23 14.50
C THR A 20 -18.20 11.99 14.75
N GLU A 21 -19.02 12.17 13.71
CA GLU A 21 -20.28 12.88 13.79
C GLU A 21 -21.35 12.18 12.94
N SER A 22 -22.60 12.27 13.39
CA SER A 22 -23.76 11.77 12.64
C SER A 22 -24.82 12.86 12.53
N ASP A 23 -25.34 13.05 11.34
CA ASP A 23 -26.52 13.87 11.06
C ASP A 23 -27.64 12.95 10.51
N PRO A 24 -28.53 12.46 11.40
CA PRO A 24 -29.63 11.58 11.00
C PRO A 24 -30.62 12.27 10.05
N SER A 25 -30.77 13.59 10.12
CA SER A 25 -31.75 14.33 9.32
C SER A 25 -31.43 14.28 7.83
N THR A 26 -30.14 14.34 7.49
CA THR A 26 -29.63 14.22 6.12
C THR A 26 -29.07 12.84 5.81
N SER A 27 -29.09 11.92 6.78
CA SER A 27 -28.46 10.58 6.69
C SER A 27 -26.98 10.64 6.29
N THR A 28 -26.26 11.63 6.84
CA THR A 28 -24.87 11.90 6.52
C THR A 28 -24.00 11.70 7.75
N TYR A 29 -22.80 11.15 7.56
CA TYR A 29 -21.86 10.81 8.63
C TYR A 29 -20.49 11.38 8.30
N THR A 30 -19.79 11.88 9.32
CA THR A 30 -18.40 12.32 9.23
C THR A 30 -17.51 11.21 9.77
N LEU A 31 -16.47 10.86 9.01
CA LEU A 31 -15.49 9.84 9.37
C LEU A 31 -14.15 10.46 9.76
N GLU A 32 -13.43 9.83 10.68
CA GLU A 32 -12.03 10.12 10.93
C GLU A 32 -11.18 9.48 9.83
N LEU A 33 -10.82 10.27 8.82
CA LEU A 33 -10.00 9.79 7.72
C LEU A 33 -8.50 9.88 8.05
N PRO A 34 -7.69 8.88 7.65
CA PRO A 34 -6.23 8.96 7.70
C PRO A 34 -5.69 10.19 6.94
N GLU A 35 -4.55 10.70 7.40
CA GLU A 35 -3.94 11.91 6.86
C GLU A 35 -3.65 11.81 5.36
N GLU A 36 -3.28 10.62 4.87
CA GLU A 36 -3.00 10.35 3.45
C GLU A 36 -4.22 10.61 2.56
N LEU A 37 -5.43 10.35 3.07
CA LEU A 37 -6.67 10.62 2.35
C LEU A 37 -7.04 12.11 2.40
N VAL A 38 -6.77 12.76 3.53
CA VAL A 38 -6.98 14.20 3.69
C VAL A 38 -6.04 15.00 2.80
N GLN A 39 -4.76 14.61 2.70
CA GLN A 39 -3.77 15.22 1.80
C GLN A 39 -4.19 15.10 0.32
N ARG A 40 -4.96 14.06 -0.01
CA ARG A 40 -5.58 13.88 -1.34
C ARG A 40 -6.89 14.63 -1.53
N ARG A 41 -7.28 15.47 -0.57
CA ARG A 41 -8.48 16.30 -0.57
C ARG A 41 -9.78 15.48 -0.60
N ILE A 42 -9.79 14.30 0.03
CA ILE A 42 -11.02 13.54 0.23
C ILE A 42 -11.81 14.17 1.38
N HIS A 43 -13.08 14.48 1.13
CA HIS A 43 -13.96 15.01 2.17
C HIS A 43 -14.37 13.91 3.16
N PRO A 44 -14.36 14.18 4.47
CA PRO A 44 -14.67 13.18 5.51
C PRO A 44 -16.18 12.89 5.65
N LYS A 45 -17.04 13.68 5.00
CA LYS A 45 -18.49 13.61 5.14
C LYS A 45 -19.12 12.78 4.01
N PHE A 46 -19.81 11.70 4.36
CA PHE A 46 -20.39 10.74 3.43
C PHE A 46 -21.85 10.43 3.75
N TYR A 47 -22.66 10.27 2.70
CA TYR A 47 -24.04 9.79 2.84
C TYR A 47 -24.06 8.28 3.17
N ILE A 48 -25.02 7.84 3.98
CA ILE A 48 -25.11 6.46 4.51
C ILE A 48 -25.03 5.37 3.43
N SER A 49 -25.56 5.60 2.21
CA SER A 49 -25.51 4.61 1.12
C SER A 49 -24.09 4.30 0.62
N ARG A 50 -23.12 5.16 0.95
CA ARG A 50 -21.70 4.96 0.64
C ARG A 50 -20.93 4.26 1.75
N LEU A 51 -21.55 4.06 2.92
CA LEU A 51 -20.94 3.46 4.09
C LEU A 51 -21.38 2.01 4.26
N ARG A 52 -20.55 1.22 4.92
CA ARG A 52 -20.87 -0.13 5.38
C ARG A 52 -20.38 -0.30 6.81
N PRO A 53 -21.17 -0.92 7.69
CA PRO A 53 -20.68 -1.33 9.00
C PRO A 53 -19.46 -2.24 8.84
N TYR A 54 -18.42 -1.97 9.63
CA TYR A 54 -17.25 -2.83 9.68
C TYR A 54 -17.60 -4.14 10.40
N VAL A 55 -17.14 -5.25 9.84
CA VAL A 55 -17.24 -6.59 10.45
C VAL A 55 -15.81 -7.11 10.54
N ALA A 56 -15.38 -7.43 11.76
CA ALA A 56 -14.04 -7.96 11.99
C ALA A 56 -13.85 -9.30 11.25
N ASN A 57 -12.65 -9.51 10.70
CA ASN A 57 -12.29 -10.77 10.07
C ASN A 57 -12.17 -11.88 11.13
N ASP A 58 -12.60 -13.08 10.78
CA ASP A 58 -12.34 -14.29 11.58
C ASP A 58 -11.04 -14.92 11.08
N ASP A 59 -9.94 -14.64 11.79
CA ASP A 59 -8.60 -15.07 11.38
C ASP A 59 -8.41 -16.59 11.44
N THR A 60 -9.26 -17.31 12.18
CA THR A 60 -9.22 -18.78 12.22
C THR A 60 -9.75 -19.39 10.93
N ARG A 61 -10.74 -18.74 10.31
CA ARG A 61 -11.39 -19.22 9.07
C ARG A 61 -10.78 -18.60 7.81
N PHE A 62 -10.27 -17.37 7.91
CA PHE A 62 -9.73 -16.61 6.80
C PHE A 62 -8.38 -15.96 7.15
N PRO A 63 -7.31 -16.76 7.27
CA PRO A 63 -5.98 -16.22 7.54
C PRO A 63 -5.51 -15.32 6.38
N GLY A 64 -4.78 -14.24 6.70
CA GLY A 64 -4.16 -13.35 5.70
C GLY A 64 -5.13 -12.37 5.02
N ARG A 65 -6.31 -12.14 5.57
CA ARG A 65 -7.31 -11.17 5.05
C ARG A 65 -7.19 -9.78 5.66
N GLU A 66 -5.97 -9.25 5.76
CA GLU A 66 -5.78 -7.90 6.26
C GLU A 66 -6.24 -6.85 5.23
N ALA A 67 -7.21 -6.01 5.61
CA ALA A 67 -7.77 -4.98 4.72
C ALA A 67 -6.71 -3.95 4.30
N ASN A 68 -5.73 -3.69 5.17
CA ASN A 68 -4.68 -2.69 4.96
C ASN A 68 -3.70 -3.08 3.84
N THR A 69 -3.54 -4.36 3.52
CA THR A 69 -2.65 -4.84 2.45
C THR A 69 -3.10 -4.36 1.05
N PHE A 70 -4.40 -4.12 0.87
CA PHE A 70 -4.94 -3.73 -0.44
C PHE A 70 -4.84 -2.22 -0.70
N TYR A 71 -4.78 -1.41 0.35
CA TYR A 71 -4.84 0.04 0.26
C TYR A 71 -3.48 0.67 0.45
N ASP A 72 -2.68 0.56 -0.60
CA ASP A 72 -1.52 1.42 -0.78
C ASP A 72 -2.01 2.82 -1.20
N PHE A 73 -2.00 3.78 -0.28
CA PHE A 73 -2.31 5.18 -0.54
C PHE A 73 -1.13 5.94 -1.14
N GLY A 74 -0.29 5.25 -1.90
CA GLY A 74 0.98 5.74 -2.39
C GLY A 74 2.02 5.42 -1.33
N ASN A 75 2.88 4.43 -1.63
CA ASN A 75 4.09 4.20 -0.88
C ASN A 75 4.72 5.55 -0.58
N ASP A 76 5.19 5.75 0.66
CA ASP A 76 6.23 6.74 0.86
C ASP A 76 7.26 6.50 -0.24
N LYS A 77 7.63 7.52 -1.00
CA LYS A 77 8.71 7.40 -1.98
C LYS A 77 10.00 6.91 -1.32
N ASN A 78 10.05 7.00 0.00
CA ASN A 78 11.10 6.52 0.89
C ASN A 78 10.86 5.11 1.46
N THR A 79 9.90 4.33 0.95
CA THR A 79 9.73 2.92 1.35
C THR A 79 10.98 2.15 0.90
N LYS A 80 11.90 1.95 1.84
CA LYS A 80 13.16 1.25 1.61
C LYS A 80 12.88 -0.24 1.57
N TRP A 81 13.27 -0.88 0.48
CA TRP A 81 13.20 -2.34 0.35
C TRP A 81 14.48 -2.96 0.85
N GLN A 82 14.36 -4.03 1.63
CA GLN A 82 15.51 -4.75 2.15
C GLN A 82 16.02 -5.73 1.09
N VAL A 83 17.29 -5.56 0.72
CA VAL A 83 18.02 -6.52 -0.10
C VAL A 83 18.50 -7.65 0.80
N SER A 84 18.27 -8.89 0.37
CA SER A 84 18.83 -10.08 1.01
C SER A 84 20.28 -10.26 0.58
N GLU A 85 20.52 -10.35 -0.74
CA GLU A 85 21.86 -10.52 -1.29
C GLU A 85 21.97 -10.00 -2.73
N ILE A 86 23.21 -9.77 -3.17
CA ILE A 86 23.55 -9.57 -4.57
C ILE A 86 24.24 -10.85 -5.06
N SER A 87 23.56 -11.63 -5.87
CA SER A 87 23.98 -12.99 -6.24
C SER A 87 24.84 -13.04 -7.52
N ALA A 88 24.70 -12.05 -8.40
CA ALA A 88 25.40 -12.02 -9.69
C ALA A 88 25.57 -10.62 -10.26
N HIS A 89 26.35 -10.51 -11.35
CA HIS A 89 26.45 -9.29 -12.17
C HIS A 89 26.51 -9.65 -13.65
N ARG A 90 26.10 -8.70 -14.52
CA ARG A 90 26.20 -8.83 -15.97
C ARG A 90 26.53 -7.49 -16.63
N TRP A 91 27.07 -7.56 -17.84
CA TRP A 91 27.29 -6.39 -18.69
C TRP A 91 26.18 -6.27 -19.73
N VAL A 92 25.55 -5.10 -19.79
CA VAL A 92 24.57 -4.72 -20.82
C VAL A 92 25.15 -3.52 -21.57
N GLY A 93 25.85 -3.82 -22.67
CA GLY A 93 26.66 -2.82 -23.36
C GLY A 93 27.80 -2.32 -22.48
N ALA A 94 27.90 -1.01 -22.29
CA ALA A 94 28.90 -0.37 -21.42
C ALA A 94 28.44 -0.23 -19.95
N ARG A 95 27.27 -0.77 -19.57
CA ARG A 95 26.70 -0.67 -18.22
C ARG A 95 26.79 -2.01 -17.52
N VAL A 96 27.05 -1.97 -16.21
CA VAL A 96 26.96 -3.16 -15.34
C VAL A 96 25.64 -3.16 -14.59
N GLU A 97 25.01 -4.32 -14.52
CA GLU A 97 23.82 -4.60 -13.73
C GLU A 97 24.11 -5.72 -12.74
N PHE A 98 23.44 -5.68 -11.59
CA PHE A 98 23.57 -6.64 -10.51
C PHE A 98 22.25 -7.37 -10.31
N GLN A 99 22.32 -8.68 -10.08
CA GLN A 99 21.17 -9.48 -9.70
C GLN A 99 20.94 -9.30 -8.21
N VAL A 100 19.84 -8.64 -7.87
CA VAL A 100 19.45 -8.32 -6.50
C VAL A 100 18.33 -9.28 -6.09
N GLN A 101 18.58 -10.04 -5.01
CA GLN A 101 17.57 -10.87 -4.37
C GLN A 101 16.94 -10.11 -3.21
N TRP A 102 15.63 -9.95 -3.25
CA TRP A 102 14.86 -9.23 -2.24
C TRP A 102 14.49 -10.18 -1.09
N ASN A 103 14.25 -9.62 0.09
CA ASN A 103 13.84 -10.40 1.28
C ASN A 103 12.54 -11.20 1.09
N LEU A 104 11.67 -10.78 0.16
CA LEU A 104 10.44 -11.45 -0.22
C LEU A 104 10.62 -12.55 -1.28
N GLY A 105 11.86 -12.81 -1.72
CA GLY A 105 12.21 -13.88 -2.66
C GLY A 105 12.18 -13.47 -4.14
N ASP A 106 11.65 -12.28 -4.46
CA ASP A 106 11.75 -11.72 -5.81
C ASP A 106 13.21 -11.48 -6.20
N THR A 107 13.50 -11.55 -7.49
CA THR A 107 14.84 -11.30 -8.03
C THR A 107 14.77 -10.37 -9.22
N THR A 108 15.49 -9.24 -9.16
CA THR A 108 15.54 -8.24 -10.24
C THR A 108 16.98 -7.91 -10.65
N TRP A 109 17.14 -7.34 -11.85
CA TRP A 109 18.41 -6.79 -12.31
C TRP A 109 18.42 -5.29 -12.09
N GLU A 110 19.31 -4.82 -11.22
CA GLU A 110 19.42 -3.41 -10.83
C GLU A 110 20.70 -2.78 -11.34
N SER A 111 20.67 -1.48 -11.59
CA SER A 111 21.83 -0.73 -12.06
C SER A 111 22.86 -0.49 -10.96
N TYR A 112 24.12 -0.25 -11.34
CA TYR A 112 25.15 0.19 -10.39
C TYR A 112 24.74 1.44 -9.58
N THR A 113 24.05 2.40 -10.19
CA THR A 113 23.58 3.60 -9.48
C THR A 113 22.61 3.27 -8.37
N THR A 114 21.69 2.32 -8.59
CA THR A 114 20.76 1.83 -7.58
C THR A 114 21.51 1.10 -6.46
N CYS A 115 22.42 0.17 -6.82
CA CYS A 115 23.15 -0.63 -5.85
C CYS A 115 24.14 0.19 -5.00
N LYS A 116 24.65 1.30 -5.53
CA LYS A 116 25.56 2.21 -4.80
C LYS A 116 24.88 2.89 -3.61
N GLU A 117 23.56 3.07 -3.65
CA GLU A 117 22.79 3.70 -2.58
C GLU A 117 22.40 2.72 -1.46
N LEU A 118 22.72 1.43 -1.62
CA LEU A 118 22.44 0.41 -0.60
C LEU A 118 23.26 0.67 0.67
N GLN A 119 22.57 0.65 1.80
CA GLN A 119 23.17 0.71 3.12
C GLN A 119 23.07 -0.66 3.78
N LYS A 120 24.16 -1.09 4.41
CA LYS A 120 24.15 -2.28 5.25
C LYS A 120 23.30 -1.98 6.48
N LEU A 121 22.31 -2.83 6.77
CA LEU A 121 21.67 -2.86 8.08
C LEU A 121 22.63 -3.57 9.05
N ASP A 122 22.95 -2.90 10.16
CA ASP A 122 23.78 -3.45 11.25
C ASP A 122 23.09 -4.62 11.96
#